data_AF-A0AAC9Z1V3-F1
#
_entry.id   AF-A0AAC9Z1V3-F1
#
_cell.length_a   1.000
_cell.length_b   1.000
_cell.length_c   1.000
_cell.angle_alpha   90.00
_cell.angle_beta   90.00
_cell.angle_gamma   90.00
#
_symmetry.space_group_name_H-M   'P 1'
#
loop_
_entity.id
_entity.type
_entity.pdbx_description
1 polymer ?
#
loop_
_entity_poly.entity_id
_entity_poly.type
_entity_poly.pdbx_seq_one_letter_code
_entity_poly.pdbx_strand_id
1 'polypeptide(L)'
;MKIVYITIISFLLLLGCNNTSSNANQDRKIKPKTVEFEEFKIPNLTEKALDDVQQWKSFRSLVQVIINVSPHKVKNADKLVADSTENLLIYKRFSVSDKRNVLQNMSIDRDWRTTGKVKDTIFRLQKLKLGEASVTWNNYLIKEVPYTFSIFVKPNDYKKFAVEIGLNNQKQLEHIFSLETDSAVQTSPNSKIIPLEDNWKEIQLVFTPQQEESYGIKMYYDEDAQVSESILFYRPTLQVKAKDLQKIKKSSAKIVKDELGTESSYATILFWMKQIENEIRHLIEADDYPEKVNHPMIKSRFHLLYTQVRELCDNLQNNPAFNETQVKGKIAEIQHNFNTIILKINKIYESTLDQRMQEVQKGRDSLM
;
A
#
# COMPACT_ATOMS: atom_id res chain seq x y z
N MET A 1 -30.46 22.41 72.55
CA MET A 1 -29.39 23.11 71.81
C MET A 1 -28.81 22.12 70.82
N LYS A 2 -28.95 22.42 69.51
CA LYS A 2 -28.11 22.05 68.34
C LYS A 2 -27.41 20.65 68.33
N ILE A 3 -27.40 19.83 67.28
CA ILE A 3 -27.66 19.98 65.84
C ILE A 3 -27.70 18.54 65.26
N VAL A 4 -28.48 18.40 64.18
CA VAL A 4 -28.53 17.27 63.24
C VAL A 4 -27.20 17.02 62.55
N TYR A 5 -26.78 15.77 62.36
CA TYR A 5 -26.12 15.36 61.11
C TYR A 5 -26.58 13.97 60.70
N ILE A 6 -27.38 13.95 59.64
CA ILE A 6 -27.63 12.80 58.78
C ILE A 6 -26.50 12.76 57.77
N THR A 7 -25.75 11.66 57.75
CA THR A 7 -25.01 11.14 56.59
C THR A 7 -24.89 9.63 56.85
N ILE A 8 -25.89 8.84 56.45
CA ILE A 8 -25.87 8.05 55.20
C ILE A 8 -24.52 7.35 55.03
N ILE A 9 -24.37 6.17 55.61
CA ILE A 9 -23.56 5.07 55.10
C ILE A 9 -24.18 3.80 55.68
N SER A 10 -24.38 2.81 54.81
CA SER A 10 -24.68 1.42 55.15
C SER A 10 -26.13 1.08 55.48
N PHE A 11 -26.98 0.97 54.45
CA PHE A 11 -27.85 -0.21 54.27
C PHE A 11 -28.61 -0.11 52.93
N LEU A 12 -28.14 -0.86 51.93
CA LEU A 12 -28.71 -1.21 50.61
C LEU A 12 -27.46 -1.55 49.77
N LEU A 13 -27.17 -2.76 49.29
CA LEU A 13 -27.99 -3.91 48.97
C LEU A 13 -27.11 -5.16 49.10
N LEU A 14 -27.49 -6.07 50.00
CA LEU A 14 -27.21 -7.50 49.82
C LEU A 14 -28.29 -8.05 48.90
N LEU A 15 -28.13 -7.82 47.60
CA LEU A 15 -28.75 -8.63 46.56
C LEU A 15 -27.62 -9.01 45.62
N GLY A 16 -27.23 -10.28 45.70
CA GLY A 16 -26.21 -10.86 44.85
C GLY A 16 -26.56 -10.65 43.39
N CYS A 17 -25.80 -9.78 42.72
CA CYS A 17 -25.59 -9.92 41.29
C CYS A 17 -24.87 -11.25 41.10
N ASN A 18 -25.63 -12.27 40.68
CA ASN A 18 -25.07 -13.33 39.85
C ASN A 18 -24.31 -12.63 38.72
N ASN A 19 -22.99 -12.62 38.82
CA ASN A 19 -22.13 -12.44 37.68
C ASN A 19 -22.34 -13.64 36.77
N THR A 20 -23.44 -13.65 36.01
CA THR A 20 -23.35 -14.14 34.65
C THR A 20 -22.42 -13.17 33.95
N SER A 21 -21.12 -13.43 34.07
CA SER A 21 -20.15 -13.04 33.07
C SER A 21 -20.72 -13.53 31.75
N SER A 22 -21.39 -12.64 31.02
CA SER A 22 -21.67 -12.88 29.63
C SER A 22 -20.30 -12.98 28.98
N ASN A 23 -19.82 -14.22 28.82
CA ASN A 23 -18.84 -14.56 27.82
C ASN A 23 -19.52 -14.29 26.46
N ALA A 24 -19.61 -13.01 26.11
CA ALA A 24 -19.96 -12.51 24.80
C ALA A 24 -18.69 -12.29 23.96
N ASN A 25 -17.64 -13.07 24.22
CA ASN A 25 -16.76 -13.50 23.15
C ASN A 25 -17.36 -14.77 22.55
N GLN A 26 -18.56 -14.63 21.97
CA GLN A 26 -18.87 -15.52 20.86
C GLN A 26 -17.86 -15.16 19.79
N ASP A 27 -16.87 -16.03 19.58
CA ASP A 27 -16.23 -16.18 18.29
C ASP A 27 -17.34 -16.24 17.26
N ARG A 28 -17.70 -15.08 16.71
CA ARG A 28 -18.58 -15.00 15.55
C ARG A 28 -17.79 -15.73 14.49
N LYS A 29 -18.14 -17.00 14.24
CA LYS A 29 -17.70 -17.72 13.05
C LYS A 29 -18.19 -16.91 11.86
N ILE A 30 -17.34 -16.00 11.39
CA ILE A 30 -17.56 -15.18 10.19
C ILE A 30 -17.57 -16.19 9.04
N LYS A 31 -18.76 -16.62 8.63
CA LYS A 31 -18.87 -17.51 7.47
C LYS A 31 -18.32 -16.79 6.24
N PRO A 32 -17.49 -17.43 5.42
CA PRO A 32 -17.03 -16.84 4.16
C PRO A 32 -18.25 -16.44 3.32
N LYS A 33 -18.32 -15.18 2.89
CA LYS A 33 -19.38 -14.69 2.01
C LYS A 33 -18.79 -14.53 0.62
N THR A 34 -19.15 -15.41 -0.29
CA THR A 34 -18.81 -15.21 -1.70
C THR A 34 -19.80 -14.20 -2.27
N VAL A 35 -19.27 -13.11 -2.85
CA VAL A 35 -20.08 -12.11 -3.54
C VAL A 35 -19.89 -12.27 -5.03
N GLU A 36 -20.98 -12.44 -5.75
CA GLU A 36 -20.97 -12.38 -7.22
C GLU A 36 -20.97 -10.91 -7.65
N PHE A 37 -19.93 -10.50 -8.38
CA PHE A 37 -19.88 -9.18 -8.99
C PHE A 37 -20.16 -9.28 -10.47
N GLU A 38 -20.74 -8.22 -11.00
CA GLU A 38 -20.81 -8.03 -12.44
C GLU A 38 -19.40 -7.86 -13.02
N GLU A 39 -19.32 -8.15 -14.32
CA GLU A 39 -18.10 -7.97 -15.10
C GLU A 39 -17.62 -6.52 -15.07
N PHE A 40 -16.35 -6.32 -14.71
CA PHE A 40 -15.75 -4.98 -14.69
C PHE A 40 -15.46 -4.55 -16.13
N LYS A 41 -16.09 -3.45 -16.56
CA LYS A 41 -15.98 -2.94 -17.94
C LYS A 41 -15.19 -1.64 -17.92
N ILE A 42 -14.13 -1.58 -18.71
CA ILE A 42 -13.32 -0.37 -18.89
C ILE A 42 -13.60 0.21 -20.30
N PRO A 43 -13.79 1.54 -20.45
CA PRO A 43 -13.88 2.18 -21.76
C PRO A 43 -12.57 2.05 -22.53
N ASN A 44 -12.65 1.97 -23.85
CA ASN A 44 -11.45 2.04 -24.68
C ASN A 44 -10.82 3.45 -24.58
N LEU A 45 -9.49 3.50 -24.60
CA LEU A 45 -8.80 4.74 -24.94
C LEU A 45 -8.96 5.04 -26.43
N THR A 46 -9.02 6.33 -26.74
CA THR A 46 -8.94 6.83 -28.12
C THR A 46 -7.52 6.64 -28.64
N GLU A 47 -7.36 6.52 -29.96
CA GLU A 47 -6.03 6.37 -30.59
C GLU A 47 -5.09 7.52 -30.18
N LYS A 48 -5.61 8.75 -30.10
CA LYS A 48 -4.85 9.94 -29.68
C LYS A 48 -4.36 9.89 -28.23
N ALA A 49 -5.09 9.21 -27.34
CA ALA A 49 -4.72 9.07 -25.94
C ALA A 49 -3.81 7.86 -25.70
N LEU A 50 -3.86 6.87 -26.59
CA LEU A 50 -3.27 5.56 -26.37
C LEU A 50 -1.76 5.63 -26.16
N ASP A 51 -1.04 6.35 -27.03
CA ASP A 51 0.42 6.39 -27.00
C ASP A 51 0.96 6.98 -25.69
N ASP A 52 0.48 8.16 -25.29
CA ASP A 52 0.92 8.84 -24.07
C ASP A 52 0.50 8.05 -22.82
N VAL A 53 -0.69 7.45 -22.81
CA VAL A 53 -1.18 6.67 -21.67
C VAL A 53 -0.47 5.32 -21.55
N GLN A 54 -0.04 4.71 -22.66
CA GLN A 54 0.77 3.48 -22.63
C GLN A 54 2.20 3.71 -22.11
N GLN A 55 2.69 4.95 -22.18
CA GLN A 55 3.98 5.31 -21.59
C GLN A 55 3.86 5.71 -20.11
N TRP A 56 2.64 6.00 -19.64
CA TRP A 56 2.38 6.34 -18.24
C TRP A 56 2.49 5.12 -17.32
N LYS A 57 3.67 4.95 -16.73
CA LYS A 57 4.05 3.74 -15.97
C LYS A 57 3.13 3.48 -14.78
N SER A 58 2.93 4.47 -13.91
CA SER A 58 2.12 4.26 -12.70
C SER A 58 0.64 3.98 -13.01
N PHE A 59 0.09 4.61 -14.06
CA PHE A 59 -1.25 4.31 -14.55
C PHE A 59 -1.38 2.90 -15.13
N ARG A 60 -0.38 2.46 -15.90
CA ARG A 60 -0.34 1.06 -16.37
C ARG A 60 -0.30 0.05 -15.23
N SER A 61 0.48 0.31 -14.18
CA SER A 61 0.52 -0.56 -13.01
C SER A 61 -0.85 -0.66 -12.34
N LEU A 62 -1.55 0.46 -12.16
CA LEU A 62 -2.93 0.48 -11.66
C LEU A 62 -3.88 -0.36 -12.53
N VAL A 63 -3.85 -0.17 -13.86
CA VAL A 63 -4.71 -0.94 -14.77
C VAL A 63 -4.38 -2.43 -14.72
N GLN A 64 -3.10 -2.78 -14.69
CA GLN A 64 -2.65 -4.17 -14.61
C GLN A 64 -3.13 -4.86 -13.33
N VAL A 65 -3.11 -4.15 -12.19
CA VAL A 65 -3.70 -4.62 -10.95
C VAL A 65 -5.21 -4.81 -11.11
N ILE A 66 -5.94 -3.79 -11.58
CA ILE A 66 -7.40 -3.90 -11.80
C ILE A 66 -7.74 -5.16 -12.63
N ILE A 67 -7.01 -5.43 -13.71
CA ILE A 67 -7.24 -6.59 -14.58
C ILE A 67 -6.92 -7.91 -13.88
N ASN A 68 -5.77 -8.00 -13.20
CA ASN A 68 -5.30 -9.28 -12.65
C ASN A 68 -6.02 -9.67 -11.36
N VAL A 69 -6.27 -8.72 -10.47
CA VAL A 69 -6.83 -9.03 -9.15
C VAL A 69 -8.34 -8.83 -9.05
N SER A 70 -8.98 -8.29 -10.10
CA SER A 70 -10.45 -8.22 -10.18
C SER A 70 -11.07 -9.60 -9.93
N PRO A 71 -12.16 -9.70 -9.15
CA PRO A 71 -12.85 -10.93 -8.84
C PRO A 71 -13.41 -11.60 -10.10
N HIS A 72 -13.75 -10.82 -11.12
CA HIS A 72 -14.32 -11.27 -12.39
C HIS A 72 -13.53 -10.75 -13.60
N LYS A 73 -13.85 -11.29 -14.78
CA LYS A 73 -13.25 -10.88 -16.05
C LYS A 73 -13.35 -9.37 -16.24
N VAL A 74 -12.28 -8.76 -16.77
CA VAL A 74 -12.28 -7.36 -17.18
C VAL A 74 -12.34 -7.30 -18.70
N LYS A 75 -13.30 -6.57 -19.26
CA LYS A 75 -13.43 -6.38 -20.72
C LYS A 75 -12.71 -5.13 -21.20
N ASN A 76 -12.23 -5.18 -22.44
CA ASN A 76 -11.58 -4.09 -23.16
C ASN A 76 -10.29 -3.57 -22.49
N ALA A 77 -9.59 -4.46 -21.80
CA ALA A 77 -8.42 -4.10 -21.01
C ALA A 77 -7.11 -4.30 -21.78
N ASP A 78 -7.13 -5.11 -22.84
CA ASP A 78 -5.94 -5.54 -23.59
C ASP A 78 -5.19 -4.37 -24.25
N LYS A 79 -5.90 -3.29 -24.62
CA LYS A 79 -5.27 -2.08 -25.18
C LYS A 79 -4.58 -1.19 -24.15
N LEU A 80 -4.91 -1.36 -22.86
CA LEU A 80 -4.42 -0.52 -21.75
C LEU A 80 -3.15 -1.09 -21.10
N VAL A 81 -2.81 -2.34 -21.41
CA VAL A 81 -1.64 -3.03 -20.89
C VAL A 81 -0.73 -3.34 -22.06
N ALA A 82 0.36 -2.58 -22.20
CA ALA A 82 1.46 -3.06 -23.06
C ALA A 82 2.06 -4.30 -22.39
N ASP A 83 2.31 -5.32 -23.21
CA ASP A 83 2.78 -6.69 -22.93
C ASP A 83 4.10 -6.71 -22.12
N SER A 84 4.04 -6.27 -20.87
CA SER A 84 5.18 -6.22 -19.95
C SER A 84 4.85 -7.07 -18.74
N THR A 85 4.96 -8.38 -18.95
CA THR A 85 4.94 -9.38 -17.89
C THR A 85 6.07 -9.18 -16.86
N GLU A 86 7.01 -8.28 -17.17
CA GLU A 86 8.17 -7.91 -16.35
C GLU A 86 7.94 -6.65 -15.51
N ASN A 87 6.80 -5.96 -15.64
CA ASN A 87 6.46 -4.84 -14.77
C ASN A 87 6.33 -5.32 -13.31
N LEU A 88 7.06 -4.64 -12.42
CA LEU A 88 6.93 -4.80 -10.99
C LEU A 88 5.74 -3.97 -10.48
N LEU A 89 4.83 -4.63 -9.80
CA LEU A 89 3.64 -4.07 -9.18
C LEU A 89 3.80 -4.10 -7.67
N ILE A 90 3.24 -3.12 -6.99
CA ILE A 90 3.33 -3.00 -5.53
C ILE A 90 2.37 -3.99 -4.88
N TYR A 91 2.93 -5.10 -4.38
CA TYR A 91 2.19 -6.07 -3.58
C TYR A 91 1.88 -5.52 -2.19
N LYS A 92 2.86 -4.89 -1.55
CA LYS A 92 2.77 -4.36 -0.18
C LYS A 92 3.57 -3.07 -0.03
N ARG A 93 3.02 -2.10 0.69
CA ARG A 93 3.75 -0.93 1.19
C ARG A 93 3.92 -1.08 2.70
N PHE A 94 5.14 -0.91 3.20
CA PHE A 94 5.41 -0.97 4.62
C PHE A 94 5.20 0.39 5.26
N SER A 95 4.30 0.47 6.22
CA SER A 95 4.17 1.66 7.06
C SER A 95 5.10 1.52 8.25
N VAL A 96 5.84 2.57 8.57
CA VAL A 96 6.66 2.62 9.80
C VAL A 96 5.80 2.64 11.07
N SER A 97 4.55 3.09 10.97
CA SER A 97 3.60 3.20 12.08
C SER A 97 2.67 1.99 12.21
N ASP A 98 2.88 0.93 11.42
CA ASP A 98 2.08 -0.29 11.54
C ASP A 98 2.35 -0.95 12.88
N LYS A 99 1.28 -1.25 13.63
CA LYS A 99 1.36 -1.85 14.97
C LYS A 99 1.99 -3.26 14.97
N ARG A 100 2.06 -3.90 13.79
CA ARG A 100 2.67 -5.22 13.61
C ARG A 100 4.18 -5.16 13.43
N ASN A 101 4.75 -3.96 13.29
CA ASN A 101 6.20 -3.79 13.21
C ASN A 101 6.84 -4.19 14.53
N VAL A 102 7.86 -5.03 14.46
CA VAL A 102 8.69 -5.35 15.63
C VAL A 102 9.90 -4.44 15.60
N LEU A 103 9.97 -3.50 16.54
CA LEU A 103 11.06 -2.56 16.69
C LEU A 103 11.91 -2.93 17.91
N GLN A 104 13.20 -3.16 17.70
CA GLN A 104 14.17 -3.54 18.73
C GLN A 104 15.32 -2.55 18.74
N ASN A 105 15.57 -1.90 19.88
CA ASN A 105 16.69 -0.97 20.10
C ASN A 105 16.86 0.12 19.02
N MET A 106 15.77 0.54 18.39
CA MET A 106 15.74 1.57 17.34
C MET A 106 14.65 2.61 17.62
N SER A 107 14.81 3.80 17.07
CA SER A 107 13.72 4.77 16.88
C SER A 107 13.50 5.04 15.39
N ILE A 108 12.25 5.32 15.03
CA ILE A 108 11.87 5.78 13.69
C ILE A 108 11.10 7.08 13.85
N ASP A 109 11.68 8.17 13.38
CA ASP A 109 11.06 9.49 13.46
C ASP A 109 10.98 10.12 12.07
N ARG A 110 9.93 10.91 11.84
CA ARG A 110 9.84 11.70 10.61
C ARG A 110 10.97 12.72 10.60
N ASP A 111 11.76 12.74 9.53
CA ASP A 111 12.76 13.77 9.33
C ASP A 111 12.12 14.99 8.65
N TRP A 112 12.01 16.08 9.42
CA TRP A 112 11.44 17.37 8.98
C TRP A 112 12.50 18.31 8.39
N ARG A 113 13.78 17.97 8.49
CA ARG A 113 14.92 18.80 8.03
C ARG A 113 15.23 18.57 6.56
N THR A 114 14.84 17.42 6.01
CA THR A 114 14.95 17.17 4.58
C THR A 114 14.01 18.10 3.81
N THR A 115 14.55 19.24 3.39
CA THR A 115 13.93 20.18 2.46
C THR A 115 14.37 19.87 1.04
N GLY A 116 13.43 19.71 0.11
CA GLY A 116 13.69 19.72 -1.34
C GLY A 116 13.39 18.41 -2.09
N LYS A 117 12.92 18.59 -3.33
CA LYS A 117 12.61 17.65 -4.45
C LYS A 117 11.85 16.35 -4.17
N VAL A 118 12.21 15.59 -3.12
CA VAL A 118 11.54 14.33 -2.75
C VAL A 118 10.15 14.65 -2.19
N LYS A 119 9.10 14.17 -2.88
CA LYS A 119 7.69 14.39 -2.50
C LYS A 119 7.19 13.44 -1.41
N ASP A 120 8.01 12.49 -0.97
CA ASP A 120 7.67 11.50 0.05
C ASP A 120 7.94 11.98 1.48
N THR A 121 7.29 11.30 2.44
CA THR A 121 7.66 11.43 3.86
C THR A 121 8.93 10.64 4.13
N ILE A 122 9.97 11.35 4.58
CA ILE A 122 11.27 10.79 4.91
C ILE A 122 11.31 10.43 6.41
N PHE A 123 11.90 9.28 6.71
CA PHE A 123 12.08 8.77 8.05
C PHE A 123 13.56 8.63 8.38
N ARG A 124 13.92 8.91 9.62
CA ARG A 124 15.22 8.63 10.20
C ARG A 124 15.10 7.37 11.06
N LEU A 125 15.91 6.36 10.75
CA LEU A 125 16.08 5.15 11.56
C LEU A 125 17.32 5.33 12.42
N GLN A 126 17.20 5.35 13.75
CA GLN A 126 18.33 5.59 14.65
C GLN A 126 18.54 4.44 15.63
N LYS A 127 19.79 4.05 15.86
CA LYS A 127 20.16 3.04 16.89
C LYS A 127 20.13 3.65 18.28
N LEU A 128 19.43 3.01 19.23
CA LEU A 128 19.24 3.53 20.59
C LEU A 128 20.18 2.90 21.64
N LYS A 129 20.62 1.66 21.43
CA LYS A 129 21.42 0.90 22.40
C LYS A 129 22.47 0.04 21.70
N LEU A 130 23.50 -0.35 22.45
CA LEU A 130 24.45 -1.37 22.03
C LEU A 130 23.76 -2.74 21.89
N GLY A 131 24.27 -3.57 21.00
CA GLY A 131 23.68 -4.87 20.64
C GLY A 131 22.80 -4.80 19.39
N GLU A 132 21.99 -5.83 19.20
CA GLU A 132 21.11 -5.98 18.05
C GLU A 132 20.05 -4.87 18.01
N ALA A 133 19.97 -4.19 16.87
CA ALA A 133 19.00 -3.14 16.60
C ALA A 133 18.34 -3.42 15.25
N SER A 134 17.01 -3.52 15.22
CA SER A 134 16.28 -3.86 14.01
C SER A 134 14.83 -3.39 13.98
N VAL A 135 14.29 -3.24 12.78
CA VAL A 135 12.86 -3.14 12.50
C VAL A 135 12.45 -4.27 11.56
N THR A 136 11.41 -5.00 11.93
CA THR A 136 10.95 -6.17 11.17
C THR A 136 9.49 -6.01 10.73
N TRP A 137 9.25 -6.27 9.45
CA TRP A 137 7.92 -6.40 8.86
C TRP A 137 7.61 -7.87 8.54
N ASN A 138 6.55 -8.40 9.14
CA ASN A 138 6.08 -9.75 8.86
C ASN A 138 5.04 -9.75 7.75
N ASN A 139 5.21 -10.63 6.77
CA ASN A 139 4.28 -10.76 5.64
C ASN A 139 4.16 -12.20 5.20
N TYR A 140 2.92 -12.64 4.98
CA TYR A 140 2.63 -13.87 4.26
C TYR A 140 3.12 -13.80 2.81
N LEU A 141 4.05 -14.68 2.44
CA LEU A 141 4.61 -14.79 1.10
C LEU A 141 4.27 -16.14 0.45
N ILE A 142 4.06 -16.10 -0.85
CA ILE A 142 3.69 -17.27 -1.64
C ILE A 142 4.93 -17.99 -2.18
N LYS A 143 4.97 -19.31 -1.99
CA LYS A 143 6.06 -20.18 -2.47
C LYS A 143 6.35 -19.95 -3.96
N GLU A 144 7.64 -19.89 -4.31
CA GLU A 144 8.17 -19.74 -5.68
C GLU A 144 7.73 -18.44 -6.40
N VAL A 145 7.11 -17.49 -5.72
CA VAL A 145 6.88 -16.15 -6.28
C VAL A 145 8.10 -15.28 -5.98
N PRO A 146 8.78 -14.73 -6.99
CA PRO A 146 9.86 -13.78 -6.75
C PRO A 146 9.31 -12.44 -6.24
N TYR A 147 9.71 -12.04 -5.04
CA TYR A 147 9.41 -10.73 -4.47
C TYR A 147 10.65 -9.83 -4.56
N THR A 148 10.44 -8.56 -4.90
CA THR A 148 11.46 -7.53 -4.87
C THR A 148 11.18 -6.59 -3.72
N PHE A 149 11.99 -6.62 -2.67
CA PHE A 149 11.99 -5.58 -1.65
C PHE A 149 12.70 -4.35 -2.21
N SER A 150 12.02 -3.21 -2.27
CA SER A 150 12.57 -1.94 -2.73
C SER A 150 12.43 -0.86 -1.66
N ILE A 151 13.49 -0.09 -1.45
CA ILE A 151 13.54 1.00 -0.47
C ILE A 151 14.50 2.09 -0.97
N PHE A 152 14.15 3.34 -0.67
CA PHE A 152 15.01 4.49 -0.93
C PHE A 152 15.74 4.84 0.35
N VAL A 153 17.07 4.88 0.30
CA VAL A 153 17.93 5.14 1.47
C VAL A 153 18.97 6.20 1.16
N LYS A 154 19.37 6.95 2.18
CA LYS A 154 20.43 7.93 2.12
C LYS A 154 21.29 7.82 3.37
N PRO A 155 22.63 7.81 3.25
CA PRO A 155 23.50 7.84 4.42
C PRO A 155 23.24 9.13 5.20
N ASN A 156 23.22 9.02 6.54
CA ASN A 156 23.28 10.17 7.42
C ASN A 156 24.63 10.15 8.15
N ASP A 157 24.67 9.54 9.34
CA ASP A 157 25.92 9.34 10.09
C ASP A 157 26.47 7.92 9.89
N TYR A 158 25.59 6.99 9.51
CA TYR A 158 25.95 5.62 9.19
C TYR A 158 25.93 5.37 7.68
N LYS A 159 26.90 4.59 7.21
CA LYS A 159 27.18 4.41 5.78
C LYS A 159 26.89 3.01 5.25
N LYS A 160 26.23 2.17 6.03
CA LYS A 160 25.77 0.86 5.57
C LYS A 160 24.26 0.74 5.71
N PHE A 161 23.68 -0.16 4.94
CA PHE A 161 22.28 -0.54 5.05
C PHE A 161 22.18 -2.04 4.99
N ALA A 162 21.65 -2.68 6.03
CA ALA A 162 21.55 -4.13 6.07
C ALA A 162 20.09 -4.58 6.07
N VAL A 163 19.81 -5.59 5.23
CA VAL A 163 18.50 -6.22 5.12
C VAL A 163 18.65 -7.72 5.26
N GLU A 164 17.80 -8.31 6.06
CA GLU A 164 17.65 -9.74 6.25
C GLU A 164 16.21 -10.14 5.91
N ILE A 165 16.06 -11.26 5.20
CA ILE A 165 14.77 -11.93 5.02
C ILE A 165 14.87 -13.30 5.69
N GLY A 166 13.95 -13.56 6.62
CA GLY A 166 13.97 -14.74 7.46
C GLY A 166 12.60 -15.40 7.63
N LEU A 167 12.61 -16.67 8.02
CA LEU A 167 11.44 -17.47 8.37
C LEU A 167 11.70 -18.11 9.73
N ASN A 168 10.79 -17.98 10.70
CA ASN A 168 10.91 -18.60 12.03
C ASN A 168 12.27 -18.34 12.71
N ASN A 169 12.73 -17.08 12.68
CA ASN A 169 14.04 -16.63 13.18
C ASN A 169 15.26 -17.27 12.48
N GLN A 170 15.05 -17.99 11.38
CA GLN A 170 16.13 -18.50 10.53
C GLN A 170 16.31 -17.57 9.32
N LYS A 171 17.51 -16.99 9.23
CA LYS A 171 17.97 -16.19 8.10
C LYS A 171 17.95 -17.00 6.81
N GLN A 172 17.23 -16.51 5.80
CA GLN A 172 17.14 -17.12 4.46
C GLN A 172 17.95 -16.34 3.42
N LEU A 173 18.00 -15.01 3.57
CA LEU A 173 18.79 -14.12 2.74
C LEU A 173 19.25 -12.95 3.60
N GLU A 174 20.49 -12.52 3.40
CA GLU A 174 21.04 -11.32 4.03
C GLU A 174 21.90 -10.57 3.03
N HIS A 175 21.83 -9.23 3.08
CA HIS A 175 22.68 -8.37 2.30
C HIS A 175 23.01 -7.10 3.08
N ILE A 176 24.29 -6.74 3.08
CA ILE A 176 24.78 -5.47 3.64
C ILE A 176 25.25 -4.61 2.48
N PHE A 177 24.57 -3.50 2.28
CA PHE A 177 24.82 -2.55 1.20
C PHE A 177 25.71 -1.40 1.69
N SER A 178 26.69 -1.02 0.88
CA SER A 178 27.45 0.20 1.10
C SER A 178 26.69 1.42 0.59
N LEU A 179 26.51 2.41 1.47
CA LEU A 179 25.89 3.71 1.14
C LEU A 179 26.92 4.77 0.74
N GLU A 180 28.21 4.44 0.65
CA GLU A 180 29.25 5.35 0.16
C GLU A 180 28.89 5.92 -1.22
N THR A 181 29.30 7.16 -1.50
CA THR A 181 29.01 7.83 -2.77
C THR A 181 29.59 7.06 -3.96
N ASP A 182 28.72 6.37 -4.68
CA ASP A 182 29.00 5.77 -5.98
C ASP A 182 27.95 6.28 -6.96
N SER A 183 28.38 6.65 -8.16
CA SER A 183 27.55 7.18 -9.22
C SER A 183 27.11 6.10 -10.22
N ALA A 184 27.64 4.88 -10.12
CA ALA A 184 27.27 3.77 -10.99
C ALA A 184 26.16 2.89 -10.39
N VAL A 185 25.32 2.32 -11.27
CA VAL A 185 24.37 1.27 -10.89
C VAL A 185 25.16 0.01 -10.55
N GLN A 186 24.98 -0.52 -9.35
CA GLN A 186 25.59 -1.78 -8.92
C GLN A 186 24.56 -2.90 -9.01
N THR A 187 24.90 -4.01 -9.66
CA THR A 187 24.01 -5.17 -9.78
C THR A 187 24.73 -6.43 -9.33
N SER A 188 24.05 -7.23 -8.52
CA SER A 188 24.45 -8.55 -8.03
C SER A 188 23.32 -9.54 -8.33
N PRO A 189 23.52 -10.88 -8.22
CA PRO A 189 22.52 -11.86 -8.65
C PRO A 189 21.11 -11.64 -8.09
N ASN A 190 21.01 -11.18 -6.84
CA ASN A 190 19.75 -10.95 -6.14
C ASN A 190 19.57 -9.50 -5.68
N SER A 191 20.45 -8.57 -6.06
CA SER A 191 20.34 -7.19 -5.57
C SER A 191 20.79 -6.14 -6.57
N LYS A 192 20.25 -4.94 -6.43
CA LYS A 192 20.57 -3.80 -7.27
C LYS A 192 20.60 -2.53 -6.43
N ILE A 193 21.60 -1.68 -6.66
CA ILE A 193 21.69 -0.34 -6.11
C ILE A 193 21.64 0.65 -7.26
N ILE A 194 20.67 1.55 -7.24
CA ILE A 194 20.48 2.58 -8.25
C ILE A 194 20.77 3.93 -7.57
N PRO A 195 21.85 4.64 -7.95
CA PRO A 195 22.12 5.96 -7.42
C PRO A 195 21.11 6.98 -7.96
N LEU A 196 20.73 7.93 -7.10
CA LEU A 196 19.78 8.99 -7.38
C LEU A 196 20.39 10.35 -6.98
N GLU A 197 19.70 11.44 -7.30
CA GLU A 197 20.08 12.78 -6.87
C GLU A 197 20.20 12.90 -5.34
N ASP A 198 20.97 13.89 -4.89
CA ASP A 198 21.16 14.21 -3.46
C ASP A 198 21.64 13.03 -2.59
N ASN A 199 22.44 12.12 -3.18
CA ASN A 199 22.98 10.91 -2.54
C ASN A 199 21.92 9.90 -2.08
N TRP A 200 20.69 10.00 -2.59
CA TRP A 200 19.72 8.93 -2.42
C TRP A 200 20.12 7.71 -3.25
N LYS A 201 19.74 6.54 -2.78
CA LYS A 201 19.90 5.27 -3.48
C LYS A 201 18.61 4.49 -3.41
N GLU A 202 18.14 3.96 -4.53
CA GLU A 202 17.14 2.89 -4.51
C GLU A 202 17.88 1.56 -4.36
N ILE A 203 17.52 0.80 -3.33
CA ILE A 203 18.02 -0.55 -3.09
C ILE A 203 16.90 -1.53 -3.41
N GLN A 204 17.22 -2.51 -4.25
CA GLN A 204 16.33 -3.61 -4.60
C GLN A 204 16.97 -4.93 -4.19
N LEU A 205 16.22 -5.78 -3.50
CA LEU A 205 16.63 -7.12 -3.08
C LEU A 205 15.55 -8.12 -3.52
N VAL A 206 15.93 -9.09 -4.36
CA VAL A 206 15.04 -10.13 -4.88
C VAL A 206 15.15 -11.37 -4.02
N PHE A 207 13.99 -11.88 -3.59
CA PHE A 207 13.88 -13.10 -2.79
C PHE A 207 12.73 -13.97 -3.29
N THR A 208 12.97 -15.27 -3.38
CA THR A 208 11.97 -16.27 -3.76
C THR A 208 11.72 -17.21 -2.57
N PRO A 209 10.54 -17.15 -1.93
CA PRO A 209 10.19 -17.99 -0.79
C PRO A 209 10.19 -19.47 -1.17
N GLN A 210 10.76 -20.30 -0.31
CA GLN A 210 10.76 -21.76 -0.46
C GLN A 210 9.46 -22.40 0.06
N GLN A 211 8.72 -21.69 0.90
CA GLN A 211 7.49 -22.16 1.54
C GLN A 211 6.45 -21.04 1.54
N GLU A 212 5.17 -21.40 1.69
CA GLU A 212 4.05 -20.45 1.74
C GLU A 212 3.72 -20.12 3.20
N GLU A 213 4.37 -19.08 3.74
CA GLU A 213 4.33 -18.76 5.17
C GLU A 213 4.64 -17.27 5.44
N SER A 214 4.61 -16.86 6.71
CA SER A 214 4.93 -15.48 7.12
C SER A 214 6.44 -15.31 7.26
N TYR A 215 7.02 -14.49 6.39
CA TYR A 215 8.44 -14.13 6.41
C TYR A 215 8.65 -12.77 7.06
N GLY A 216 9.72 -12.64 7.84
CA GLY A 216 10.19 -11.37 8.39
C GLY A 216 11.16 -10.70 7.42
N ILE A 217 10.87 -9.46 7.03
CA ILE A 217 11.81 -8.57 6.33
C ILE A 217 12.35 -7.60 7.39
N LYS A 218 13.62 -7.75 7.73
CA LYS A 218 14.29 -7.07 8.83
C LYS A 218 15.33 -6.10 8.29
N MET A 219 15.18 -4.82 8.60
CA MET A 219 16.28 -3.87 8.47
C MET A 219 17.02 -3.81 9.80
N TYR A 220 18.35 -3.87 9.78
CA TYR A 220 19.13 -3.90 11.01
C TYR A 220 20.43 -3.10 10.87
N TYR A 221 21.02 -2.75 12.01
CA TYR A 221 22.37 -2.21 12.10
C TYR A 221 23.35 -3.36 12.36
N ASP A 222 24.45 -3.42 11.61
CA ASP A 222 25.50 -4.40 11.88
C ASP A 222 26.24 -4.11 13.20
N GLU A 223 27.22 -4.96 13.53
CA GLU A 223 27.98 -4.87 14.78
C GLU A 223 28.85 -3.61 14.87
N ASP A 224 29.24 -3.01 13.73
CA ASP A 224 30.09 -1.82 13.69
C ASP A 224 29.32 -0.55 14.08
N ALA A 225 27.99 -0.58 13.95
CA ALA A 225 27.16 0.60 14.17
C ALA A 225 27.15 1.05 15.63
N GLN A 226 27.44 2.33 15.86
CA GLN A 226 27.45 2.97 17.16
C GLN A 226 26.06 3.43 17.60
N VAL A 227 25.90 3.66 18.90
CA VAL A 227 24.66 4.25 19.43
C VAL A 227 24.48 5.65 18.86
N SER A 228 23.24 6.02 18.55
CA SER A 228 22.82 7.28 17.93
C SER A 228 23.11 7.40 16.43
N GLU A 229 23.84 6.47 15.83
CA GLU A 229 24.02 6.43 14.38
C GLU A 229 22.68 6.19 13.68
N SER A 230 22.57 6.77 12.48
CA SER A 230 21.31 6.80 11.75
C SER A 230 21.48 6.75 10.24
N ILE A 231 20.40 6.31 9.58
CA ILE A 231 20.18 6.43 8.13
C ILE A 231 18.84 7.09 7.87
N LEU A 232 18.68 7.67 6.67
CA LEU A 232 17.40 8.16 6.19
C LEU A 232 16.80 7.18 5.19
N PHE A 233 15.48 7.00 5.22
CA PHE A 233 14.79 6.15 4.26
C PHE A 233 13.37 6.63 3.96
N TYR A 234 12.82 6.19 2.83
CA TYR A 234 11.40 6.32 2.51
C TYR A 234 10.93 5.19 1.58
N ARG A 235 9.60 5.05 1.51
CA ARG A 235 8.87 4.13 0.62
C ARG A 235 9.42 2.69 0.59
N PRO A 236 9.54 2.01 1.75
CA PRO A 236 9.79 0.56 1.76
C PRO A 236 8.59 -0.18 1.16
N THR A 237 8.84 -0.98 0.13
CA THR A 237 7.81 -1.73 -0.61
C THR A 237 8.25 -3.15 -0.90
N LEU A 238 7.26 -4.02 -1.04
CA LEU A 238 7.43 -5.35 -1.60
C LEU A 238 6.67 -5.40 -2.93
N GLN A 239 7.39 -5.78 -3.98
CA GLN A 239 6.90 -5.75 -5.35
C GLN A 239 6.95 -7.13 -5.98
N VAL A 240 6.08 -7.39 -6.95
CA VAL A 240 5.97 -8.67 -7.67
C VAL A 240 5.73 -8.43 -9.15
N LYS A 241 6.10 -9.39 -9.99
CA LYS A 241 5.78 -9.29 -11.41
C LYS A 241 4.29 -9.44 -11.65
N ALA A 242 3.76 -8.74 -12.66
CA ALA A 242 2.35 -8.80 -13.03
C ALA A 242 1.83 -10.23 -13.25
N LYS A 243 2.64 -11.11 -13.86
CA LYS A 243 2.30 -12.51 -14.12
C LYS A 243 2.06 -13.33 -12.85
N ASP A 244 2.67 -12.96 -11.74
CA ASP A 244 2.60 -13.70 -10.48
C ASP A 244 1.38 -13.31 -9.63
N LEU A 245 0.73 -12.18 -9.92
CA LEU A 245 -0.46 -11.73 -9.18
C LEU A 245 -1.60 -12.75 -9.19
N GLN A 246 -1.79 -13.49 -10.29
CA GLN A 246 -2.81 -14.55 -10.34
C GLN A 246 -2.51 -15.69 -9.37
N LYS A 247 -1.23 -16.05 -9.21
CA LYS A 247 -0.80 -17.06 -8.23
C LYS A 247 -1.05 -16.55 -6.81
N ILE A 248 -0.72 -15.29 -6.53
CA ILE A 248 -0.94 -14.65 -5.22
C ILE A 248 -2.43 -14.56 -4.89
N LYS A 249 -3.28 -14.17 -5.86
CA LYS A 249 -4.73 -14.04 -5.69
C LYS A 249 -5.37 -15.33 -5.18
N LYS A 250 -4.90 -16.50 -5.62
CA LYS A 250 -5.39 -17.82 -5.15
C LYS A 250 -5.24 -18.01 -3.64
N SER A 251 -4.25 -17.35 -3.04
CA SER A 251 -3.97 -17.39 -1.59
C SER A 251 -4.47 -16.13 -0.84
N SER A 252 -5.29 -15.29 -1.48
CA SER A 252 -5.81 -14.03 -0.89
C SER A 252 -6.46 -14.20 0.48
N ALA A 253 -7.22 -15.27 0.69
CA ALA A 253 -7.84 -15.56 1.99
C ALA A 253 -6.80 -15.77 3.11
N LYS A 254 -5.71 -16.48 2.82
CA LYS A 254 -4.63 -16.71 3.79
C LYS A 254 -3.85 -15.43 4.07
N ILE A 255 -3.55 -14.67 3.02
CA ILE A 255 -2.87 -13.36 3.12
C ILE A 255 -3.68 -12.42 4.01
N VAL A 256 -4.99 -12.27 3.76
CA VAL A 256 -5.84 -11.39 4.56
C VAL A 256 -5.98 -11.89 5.99
N LYS A 257 -6.07 -13.21 6.21
CA LYS A 257 -6.13 -13.79 7.55
C LYS A 257 -4.86 -13.51 8.35
N ASP A 258 -3.69 -13.70 7.75
CA ASP A 258 -2.40 -13.36 8.36
C ASP A 258 -2.34 -11.87 8.70
N GLU A 259 -2.80 -11.02 7.80
CA GLU A 259 -2.76 -9.57 8.01
C GLU A 259 -3.69 -9.07 9.11
N LEU A 260 -4.91 -9.60 9.19
CA LEU A 260 -5.94 -9.16 10.14
C LEU A 260 -5.94 -9.97 11.45
N GLY A 261 -5.21 -11.07 11.51
CA GLY A 261 -5.28 -12.07 12.59
C GLY A 261 -6.61 -12.81 12.68
N THR A 262 -7.55 -12.56 11.76
CA THR A 262 -8.92 -13.08 11.78
C THR A 262 -9.43 -13.36 10.36
N GLU A 263 -10.44 -14.22 10.24
CA GLU A 263 -11.06 -14.51 8.94
C GLU A 263 -11.99 -13.38 8.51
N SER A 264 -11.85 -12.93 7.25
CA SER A 264 -12.77 -11.97 6.64
C SER A 264 -13.73 -12.68 5.69
N SER A 265 -15.04 -12.43 5.84
CA SER A 265 -16.05 -12.90 4.89
C SER A 265 -15.75 -12.49 3.45
N TYR A 266 -15.04 -11.37 3.25
CA TYR A 266 -14.79 -10.75 1.95
C TYR A 266 -13.30 -10.70 1.60
N ALA A 267 -12.52 -11.67 2.09
CA ALA A 267 -11.06 -11.64 1.99
C ALA A 267 -10.52 -11.39 0.57
N THR A 268 -11.07 -12.04 -0.46
CA THR A 268 -10.65 -11.83 -1.85
C THR A 268 -10.88 -10.39 -2.33
N ILE A 269 -12.02 -9.79 -1.96
CA ILE A 269 -12.37 -8.41 -2.31
C ILE A 269 -11.46 -7.44 -1.56
N LEU A 270 -11.25 -7.70 -0.28
CA LEU A 270 -10.35 -6.88 0.53
C LEU A 270 -8.93 -6.92 -0.01
N PHE A 271 -8.43 -8.11 -0.40
CA PHE A 271 -7.15 -8.25 -1.07
C PHE A 271 -7.12 -7.41 -2.35
N TRP A 272 -8.10 -7.56 -3.24
CA TRP A 272 -8.22 -6.78 -4.47
C TRP A 272 -8.18 -5.27 -4.22
N MET A 273 -8.99 -4.77 -3.28
CA MET A 273 -9.06 -3.35 -2.95
C MET A 273 -7.76 -2.81 -2.36
N LYS A 274 -7.05 -3.59 -1.53
CA LYS A 274 -5.72 -3.22 -1.03
C LYS A 274 -4.69 -3.09 -2.15
N GLN A 275 -4.72 -3.99 -3.13
CA GLN A 275 -3.81 -3.90 -4.29
C GLN A 275 -4.11 -2.65 -5.12
N ILE A 276 -5.40 -2.36 -5.39
CA ILE A 276 -5.80 -1.12 -6.07
C ILE A 276 -5.37 0.11 -5.26
N GLU A 277 -5.61 0.12 -3.95
CA GLU A 277 -5.23 1.23 -3.06
C GLU A 277 -3.74 1.55 -3.19
N ASN A 278 -2.88 0.53 -3.13
CA ASN A 278 -1.43 0.67 -3.21
C ASN A 278 -0.98 1.30 -4.54
N GLU A 279 -1.59 0.90 -5.66
CA GLU A 279 -1.26 1.43 -6.99
C GLU A 279 -1.81 2.84 -7.23
N ILE A 280 -3.03 3.15 -6.76
CA ILE A 280 -3.54 4.54 -6.85
C ILE A 280 -2.64 5.47 -6.02
N ARG A 281 -2.26 5.04 -4.81
CA ARG A 281 -1.32 5.80 -3.99
C ARG A 281 0.01 5.99 -4.72
N HIS A 282 0.53 4.95 -5.37
CA HIS A 282 1.75 5.04 -6.17
C HIS A 282 1.64 6.06 -7.29
N LEU A 283 0.54 6.02 -8.05
CA LEU A 283 0.28 6.97 -9.13
C LEU A 283 0.27 8.41 -8.64
N ILE A 284 -0.37 8.67 -7.50
CA ILE A 284 -0.42 10.01 -6.89
C ILE A 284 0.98 10.47 -6.45
N GLU A 285 1.76 9.58 -5.82
CA GLU A 285 3.08 9.92 -5.26
C GLU A 285 4.19 10.00 -6.33
N ALA A 286 4.11 9.19 -7.38
CA ALA A 286 5.06 9.20 -8.49
C ALA A 286 4.98 10.51 -9.28
N ASP A 287 3.77 11.08 -9.38
CA ASP A 287 3.48 12.33 -10.08
C ASP A 287 4.04 12.36 -11.51
N ASP A 288 4.03 11.20 -12.19
CA ASP A 288 4.56 10.96 -13.54
C ASP A 288 3.50 11.15 -14.64
N TYR A 289 2.51 12.03 -14.39
CA TYR A 289 1.40 12.29 -15.31
C TYR A 289 1.91 12.82 -16.67
N PRO A 290 1.45 12.28 -17.81
CA PRO A 290 1.72 12.86 -19.12
C PRO A 290 1.24 14.31 -19.18
N GLU A 291 1.96 15.16 -19.90
CA GLU A 291 1.78 16.63 -19.88
C GLU A 291 0.31 17.05 -20.10
N LYS A 292 -0.36 16.48 -21.10
CA LYS A 292 -1.76 16.81 -21.44
C LYS A 292 -2.75 16.49 -20.33
N VAL A 293 -2.47 15.49 -19.50
CA VAL A 293 -3.35 15.04 -18.39
C VAL A 293 -2.81 15.40 -17.02
N ASN A 294 -1.66 16.08 -16.95
CA ASN A 294 -1.10 16.66 -15.74
C ASN A 294 -1.89 17.91 -15.31
N HIS A 295 -3.18 17.70 -15.01
CA HIS A 295 -4.15 18.74 -14.71
C HIS A 295 -4.80 18.48 -13.35
N PRO A 296 -5.03 19.51 -12.49
CA PRO A 296 -5.61 19.34 -11.16
C PRO A 296 -6.93 18.56 -11.15
N MET A 297 -7.76 18.72 -12.18
CA MET A 297 -9.03 18.00 -12.33
C MET A 297 -8.87 16.48 -12.52
N ILE A 298 -7.78 16.02 -13.14
CA ILE A 298 -7.49 14.59 -13.29
C ILE A 298 -6.89 14.06 -11.98
N LYS A 299 -5.93 14.78 -11.40
CA LYS A 299 -5.33 14.42 -10.11
C LYS A 299 -6.37 14.29 -9.00
N SER A 300 -7.29 15.25 -8.89
CA SER A 300 -8.37 15.22 -7.89
C SER A 300 -9.29 14.01 -8.02
N ARG A 301 -9.47 13.48 -9.24
CA ARG A 301 -10.25 12.26 -9.46
C ARG A 301 -9.53 11.00 -9.04
N PHE A 302 -8.21 10.92 -9.22
CA PHE A 302 -7.42 9.84 -8.64
C PHE A 302 -7.42 9.91 -7.10
N HIS A 303 -7.36 11.11 -6.51
CA HIS A 303 -7.54 11.27 -5.06
C HIS A 303 -8.93 10.84 -4.57
N LEU A 304 -9.99 11.17 -5.31
CA LEU A 304 -11.35 10.71 -4.98
C LEU A 304 -11.44 9.17 -5.04
N LEU A 305 -10.92 8.58 -6.11
CA LEU A 305 -10.87 7.13 -6.28
C LEU A 305 -10.08 6.46 -5.14
N TYR A 306 -8.94 7.04 -4.76
CA TYR A 306 -8.14 6.59 -3.63
C TYR A 306 -8.96 6.57 -2.33
N THR A 307 -9.66 7.68 -2.03
CA THR A 307 -10.51 7.79 -0.85
C THR A 307 -11.63 6.75 -0.83
N GLN A 308 -12.31 6.52 -1.96
CA GLN A 308 -13.40 5.54 -2.07
C GLN A 308 -12.92 4.10 -1.88
N VAL A 309 -11.78 3.75 -2.49
CA VAL A 309 -11.17 2.42 -2.32
C VAL A 309 -10.78 2.20 -0.86
N ARG A 310 -10.16 3.21 -0.23
CA ARG A 310 -9.79 3.15 1.18
C ARG A 310 -11.00 3.03 2.10
N GLU A 311 -12.06 3.80 1.86
CA GLU A 311 -13.33 3.70 2.61
C GLU A 311 -13.91 2.28 2.52
N LEU A 312 -13.86 1.65 1.34
CA LEU A 312 -14.30 0.27 1.17
C LEU A 312 -13.39 -0.71 1.92
N CYS A 313 -12.06 -0.58 1.82
CA CYS A 313 -11.11 -1.37 2.61
C CYS A 313 -11.42 -1.30 4.12
N ASP A 314 -11.61 -0.08 4.64
CA ASP A 314 -11.87 0.17 6.05
C ASP A 314 -13.21 -0.46 6.49
N ASN A 315 -14.26 -0.35 5.66
CA ASN A 315 -15.55 -1.00 5.93
C ASN A 315 -15.44 -2.53 5.91
N LEU A 316 -14.76 -3.11 4.92
CA LEU A 316 -14.57 -4.57 4.81
C LEU A 316 -13.78 -5.16 5.98
N GLN A 317 -12.88 -4.38 6.58
CA GLN A 317 -12.08 -4.80 7.74
C GLN A 317 -12.81 -4.60 9.06
N ASN A 318 -13.45 -3.45 9.23
CA ASN A 318 -13.84 -2.96 10.55
C ASN A 318 -15.35 -2.89 10.77
N ASN A 319 -16.19 -3.17 9.77
CA ASN A 319 -17.65 -3.08 9.87
C ASN A 319 -18.32 -4.46 9.73
N PRO A 320 -18.63 -5.16 10.84
CA PRO A 320 -19.29 -6.46 10.82
C PRO A 320 -20.69 -6.47 10.19
N ALA A 321 -21.36 -5.30 10.14
CA ALA A 321 -22.70 -5.15 9.57
C ALA A 321 -22.68 -4.88 8.07
N PHE A 322 -21.51 -4.69 7.46
CA PHE A 322 -21.37 -4.39 6.05
C PHE A 322 -21.88 -5.57 5.21
N ASN A 323 -22.93 -5.31 4.42
CA ASN A 323 -23.64 -6.35 3.69
C ASN A 323 -23.28 -6.36 2.21
N GLU A 324 -23.68 -7.43 1.53
CA GLU A 324 -23.34 -7.67 0.12
C GLU A 324 -23.83 -6.55 -0.81
N THR A 325 -25.05 -6.03 -0.61
CA THR A 325 -25.61 -4.95 -1.42
C THR A 325 -24.76 -3.68 -1.31
N GLN A 326 -24.30 -3.34 -0.11
CA GLN A 326 -23.43 -2.18 0.13
C GLN A 326 -22.05 -2.38 -0.52
N VAL A 327 -21.48 -3.59 -0.42
CA VAL A 327 -20.21 -3.95 -1.06
C VAL A 327 -20.30 -3.79 -2.58
N LYS A 328 -21.35 -4.35 -3.20
CA LYS A 328 -21.59 -4.23 -4.66
C LYS A 328 -21.78 -2.78 -5.08
N GLY A 329 -22.57 -2.00 -4.33
CA GLY A 329 -22.81 -0.59 -4.61
C GLY A 329 -21.52 0.24 -4.60
N LYS A 330 -20.66 0.05 -3.59
CA LYS A 330 -19.36 0.75 -3.51
C LYS A 330 -18.40 0.33 -4.62
N ILE A 331 -18.38 -0.94 -5.00
CA ILE A 331 -17.55 -1.41 -6.14
C ILE A 331 -18.05 -0.82 -7.46
N ALA A 332 -19.36 -0.76 -7.67
CA ALA A 332 -19.93 -0.11 -8.86
C ALA A 332 -19.59 1.39 -8.92
N GLU A 333 -19.60 2.08 -7.77
CA GLU A 333 -19.17 3.48 -7.66
C GLU A 333 -17.68 3.65 -8.03
N ILE A 334 -16.80 2.79 -7.49
CA ILE A 334 -15.37 2.78 -7.81
C ILE A 334 -15.16 2.56 -9.32
N GLN A 335 -15.86 1.58 -9.91
CA GLN A 335 -15.80 1.31 -11.36
C GLN A 335 -16.27 2.53 -12.17
N HIS A 336 -17.39 3.13 -11.79
CA HIS A 336 -17.93 4.31 -12.47
C HIS A 336 -16.94 5.48 -12.44
N ASN A 337 -16.32 5.74 -11.28
CA ASN A 337 -15.37 6.83 -11.13
C ASN A 337 -14.06 6.59 -11.89
N PHE A 338 -13.55 5.35 -11.85
CA PHE A 338 -12.42 4.95 -12.68
C PHE A 338 -12.71 5.16 -14.17
N ASN A 339 -13.86 4.69 -14.65
CA ASN A 339 -14.28 4.85 -16.05
C ASN A 339 -14.44 6.31 -16.44
N THR A 340 -14.94 7.15 -15.54
CA THR A 340 -15.05 8.60 -15.78
C THR A 340 -13.68 9.27 -15.94
N ILE A 341 -12.63 8.76 -15.27
CA ILE A 341 -11.25 9.23 -15.49
C ILE A 341 -10.82 8.90 -16.92
N ILE A 342 -11.04 7.67 -17.39
CA ILE A 342 -10.70 7.26 -18.77
C ILE A 342 -11.41 8.13 -19.81
N LEU A 343 -12.71 8.35 -19.64
CA LEU A 343 -13.49 9.17 -20.57
C LEU A 343 -13.00 10.62 -20.60
N LYS A 344 -12.56 11.16 -19.47
CA LYS A 344 -11.98 12.51 -19.40
C LYS A 344 -10.61 12.58 -20.05
N ILE A 345 -9.77 11.56 -19.86
CA ILE A 345 -8.50 11.44 -20.57
C ILE A 345 -8.78 11.48 -22.07
N ASN A 346 -9.67 10.63 -22.59
CA ASN A 346 -10.06 10.66 -24.00
C ASN A 346 -10.49 12.05 -24.48
N LYS A 347 -11.41 12.68 -23.76
CA LYS A 347 -11.89 14.03 -24.09
C LYS A 347 -10.75 15.05 -24.15
N ILE A 348 -9.82 15.01 -23.20
CA ILE A 348 -8.64 15.90 -23.20
C ILE A 348 -7.82 15.68 -24.47
N TYR A 349 -7.51 14.43 -24.82
CA TYR A 349 -6.71 14.14 -26.01
C TYR A 349 -7.43 14.41 -27.33
N GLU A 350 -8.76 14.33 -27.36
CA GLU A 350 -9.57 14.65 -28.54
C GLU A 350 -9.77 16.15 -28.75
N SER A 351 -9.84 16.93 -27.65
CA SER A 351 -10.14 18.36 -27.70
C SER A 351 -9.05 19.20 -28.34
N THR A 352 -9.44 20.12 -29.22
CA THR A 352 -8.56 21.17 -29.77
C THR A 352 -8.42 22.35 -28.80
N LEU A 353 -7.40 23.21 -29.00
CA LEU A 353 -7.16 24.39 -28.16
C LEU A 353 -8.41 25.29 -28.09
N ASP A 354 -9.10 25.48 -29.23
CA ASP A 354 -10.31 26.30 -29.33
C ASP A 354 -11.50 25.70 -28.56
N GLN A 355 -11.65 24.37 -28.59
CA GLN A 355 -12.68 23.67 -27.82
C GLN A 355 -12.42 23.77 -26.31
N ARG A 356 -11.14 23.70 -25.90
CA ARG A 356 -10.77 23.89 -24.48
C ARG A 356 -11.04 25.31 -23.99
N MET A 357 -10.78 26.33 -24.83
CA MET A 357 -11.08 27.73 -24.51
C MET A 357 -12.58 27.98 -24.32
N GLN A 358 -13.43 27.39 -25.18
CA GLN A 358 -14.88 27.50 -25.04
C GLN A 358 -15.43 26.83 -23.76
N GLU A 359 -14.83 25.71 -23.33
CA GLU A 359 -15.24 25.05 -22.07
C GLU A 359 -14.87 25.87 -20.83
N VAL A 360 -13.73 26.56 -20.85
CA VAL A 360 -13.33 27.48 -19.78
C VAL A 360 -14.27 28.69 -19.72
N GLN A 361 -14.68 29.23 -20.87
CA GLN A 361 -15.67 30.31 -20.93
C GLN A 361 -17.03 29.86 -20.37
N LYS A 362 -17.55 28.71 -20.81
CA LYS A 362 -18.83 28.17 -20.29
C LYS A 362 -18.80 27.86 -18.79
N GLY A 363 -17.68 27.35 -18.28
CA GLY A 363 -17.52 27.12 -16.84
C GLY A 363 -17.52 28.42 -16.02
N ARG A 364 -16.96 29.50 -16.58
CA ARG A 364 -16.94 30.83 -15.97
C ARG A 364 -18.34 31.47 -15.96
N ASP A 365 -19.09 31.28 -17.04
CA ASP A 365 -20.47 31.78 -17.17
C ASP A 365 -21.46 31.01 -16.28
N SER A 366 -21.15 29.77 -15.90
CA SER A 366 -21.97 28.99 -14.96
C SER A 366 -21.71 29.28 -13.47
N LEU A 367 -20.67 30.07 -13.17
CA LEU A 367 -20.27 30.50 -11.83
C LEU A 367 -20.61 31.98 -11.55
N MET A 368 -21.15 32.70 -12.54
CA MET A 368 -21.84 33.99 -12.38
C MET A 368 -23.34 33.75 -12.43
#